data_AF-A0A3D4D7Z8-F1
#
_entry.id   AF-A0A3D4D7Z8-F1
#
_cell.length_a   1.000
_cell.length_b   1.000
_cell.length_c   1.000
_cell.angle_alpha   90.00
_cell.angle_beta   90.00
_cell.angle_gamma   90.00
#
_symmetry.space_group_name_H-M   'P 1'
#
loop_
_entity.id
_entity.type
_entity.pdbx_description
1 polymer ?
#
loop_
_entity_poly.entity_id
_entity_poly.type
_entity_poly.pdbx_seq_one_letter_code
_entity_poly.pdbx_strand_id
1 'polypeptide(L)' 'MEQKANITIDNHHITVEWMQTACGREIRVISVFPRHGSETAEDKLKALAELDFQHRKLCA' A
#
# COMPACT_ATOMS: atom_id res chain seq x y z
N MET A 1 13.28 3.63 8.79
CA MET A 1 12.64 3.86 7.48
C MET A 1 11.18 4.12 7.77
N GLU A 2 10.69 5.33 7.55
CA GLU A 2 9.27 5.66 7.77
C GLU A 2 8.52 5.43 6.46
N GLN A 3 7.54 4.52 6.48
CA GLN A 3 6.74 4.21 5.30
C GLN A 3 5.65 5.27 5.12
N LYS A 4 5.99 6.36 4.44
CA LYS A 4 5.06 7.45 4.14
C LYS A 4 4.06 7.00 3.06
N ALA A 5 2.89 6.57 3.49
CA ALA A 5 1.74 6.31 2.62
C ALA A 5 0.85 7.56 2.49
N ASN A 6 0.44 7.87 1.27
CA ASN A 6 -0.53 8.91 0.94
C ASN A 6 -1.87 8.22 0.63
N ILE A 7 -2.89 8.43 1.46
CA ILE A 7 -4.24 7.87 1.25
C ILE A 7 -5.14 8.94 0.64
N THR A 8 -5.77 8.63 -0.49
CA THR A 8 -6.79 9.47 -1.14
C THR A 8 -8.09 8.67 -1.27
N ILE A 9 -9.17 9.18 -0.68
CA ILE A 9 -10.50 8.54 -0.72
C ILE A 9 -11.40 9.35 -1.65
N ASP A 10 -11.68 8.80 -2.82
CA ASP A 10 -12.67 9.31 -3.78
C ASP A 10 -14.08 8.77 -3.43
N ASN A 11 -15.11 9.31 -4.08
CA ASN A 11 -16.49 8.85 -3.92
C ASN A 11 -16.68 7.36 -4.28
N HIS A 12 -16.01 6.86 -5.33
CA HIS A 12 -16.12 5.46 -5.77
C HIS A 12 -14.86 4.61 -5.54
N HIS A 13 -13.70 5.22 -5.31
CA HIS A 13 -12.42 4.50 -5.19
C HIS A 13 -11.61 4.92 -3.96
N ILE A 14 -10.85 3.98 -3.42
CA ILE A 14 -9.81 4.24 -2.41
C ILE A 14 -8.46 4.06 -3.11
N THR A 15 -7.67 5.14 -3.19
CA THR A 15 -6.32 5.11 -3.73
C THR A 15 -5.32 5.17 -2.58
N VAL A 16 -4.51 4.13 -2.45
CA VAL A 16 -3.41 4.03 -1.49
C VAL A 16 -2.10 4.09 -2.25
N GLU A 17 -1.37 5.19 -2.09
CA GLU A 17 -0.02 5.35 -2.63
C GLU A 17 1.02 5.17 -1.51
N TRP A 18 2.12 4.47 -1.79
CA TRP A 18 3.29 4.45 -0.91
C TRP A 18 4.60 4.44 -1.70
N MET A 19 5.71 4.75 -1.03
CA MET A 19 7.06 4.56 -1.58
C MET A 19 7.80 3.47 -0.81
N GLN A 20 8.21 2.41 -1.52
CA GLN A 20 9.14 1.37 -1.05
C GLN A 20 10.57 1.73 -1.48
N THR A 21 11.56 1.13 -0.82
CA THR A 21 12.93 1.05 -1.33
C THR A 21 13.29 -0.42 -1.53
N ALA A 22 13.49 -0.85 -2.78
CA ALA A 22 13.82 -2.23 -3.13
C ALA A 22 15.06 -2.26 -4.03
N CYS A 23 16.03 -3.14 -3.71
CA CYS A 23 17.31 -3.24 -4.43
C CYS A 23 18.02 -1.88 -4.65
N GLY A 24 17.96 -1.00 -3.63
CA GLY A 24 18.55 0.35 -3.68
C GLY A 24 17.82 1.37 -4.56
N ARG A 25 16.61 1.05 -5.06
CA ARG A 25 15.76 1.94 -5.87
C ARG A 25 14.48 2.28 -5.14
N GLU A 26 14.03 3.51 -5.25
CA GLU A 26 12.69 3.90 -4.79
C GLU A 26 11.64 3.44 -5.80
N ILE A 27 10.58 2.79 -5.31
CA ILE A 27 9.45 2.31 -6.09
C ILE A 27 8.19 2.93 -5.51
N ARG A 28 7.49 3.72 -6.32
CA ARG A 28 6.20 4.32 -5.97
C ARG A 28 5.09 3.36 -6.39
N VAL A 29 4.43 2.75 -5.41
CA VAL A 29 3.33 1.80 -5.63
C VAL A 29 2.02 2.53 -5.41
N ILE A 30 1.09 2.39 -6.37
CA ILE A 30 -0.24 2.99 -6.32
C ILE A 30 -1.26 1.86 -6.44
N SER A 31 -2.01 1.63 -5.37
CA SER A 31 -3.07 0.62 -5.30
C SER A 31 -4.44 1.31 -5.31
N VAL A 32 -5.26 1.02 -6.31
CA VAL A 32 -6.62 1.56 -6.44
C VAL A 32 -7.62 0.43 -6.14
N PHE A 33 -8.47 0.64 -5.13
CA PHE A 33 -9.50 -0.30 -4.73
C PHE A 33 -10.90 0.28 -5.01
N PRO A 34 -11.87 -0.53 -5.46
CA PRO A 34 -13.27 -0.12 -5.45
C PRO A 34 -13.75 0.08 -4.00
N ARG A 35 -14.49 1.16 -3.75
CA ARG A 35 -15.03 1.49 -2.43
C ARG A 35 -16.29 0.69 -2.11
N HIS A 36 -16.16 -0.64 -2.10
CA HIS A 36 -17.27 -1.59 -1.97
C HIS A 36 -17.31 -2.18 -0.55
N GLY A 37 -18.45 -2.07 0.13
CA GLY A 37 -18.63 -2.60 1.48
C GLY A 37 -17.86 -1.85 2.58
N SER A 38 -17.57 -2.57 3.67
CA SER A 38 -16.96 -2.03 4.90
C SER A 38 -15.41 -1.91 4.85
N GLU A 39 -14.81 -2.14 3.70
CA GLU A 39 -13.36 -2.24 3.53
C GLU A 39 -12.72 -0.83 3.57
N THR A 40 -12.08 -0.48 4.69
CA THR A 40 -11.48 0.84 4.88
C THR A 40 -10.11 0.96 4.19
N ALA A 41 -9.66 2.20 3.97
CA ALA A 41 -8.31 2.45 3.47
C ALA A 41 -7.21 1.93 4.41
N GLU A 42 -7.49 1.84 5.71
CA GLU A 42 -6.58 1.29 6.72
C GLU A 42 -6.48 -0.24 6.62
N ASP A 43 -7.59 -0.95 6.39
CA ASP A 43 -7.57 -2.40 6.14
C ASP A 43 -6.76 -2.72 4.87
N LYS A 44 -6.97 -1.93 3.80
CA LYS A 44 -6.14 -2.02 2.59
C LYS A 44 -4.66 -1.73 2.88
N LEU A 45 -4.34 -0.63 3.55
CA LEU A 45 -2.94 -0.30 3.90
C LEU A 45 -2.30 -1.40 4.75
N LYS A 46 -3.04 -2.00 5.70
CA LYS A 46 -2.57 -3.11 6.52
C LYS A 46 -2.26 -4.35 5.67
N ALA A 47 -3.17 -4.77 4.80
CA ALA A 47 -2.94 -5.90 3.89
C ALA A 47 -1.71 -5.66 2.99
N LEU A 48 -1.50 -4.42 2.53
CA LEU A 48 -0.36 -4.04 1.68
C LEU A 48 0.97 -4.01 2.47
N ALA A 49 0.94 -3.55 3.73
CA ALA A 49 2.10 -3.59 4.63
C ALA A 49 2.47 -5.02 5.05
N GLU A 50 1.49 -5.90 5.28
CA GLU A 50 1.73 -7.33 5.48
C GLU A 50 2.35 -7.97 4.22
N LEU A 51 1.93 -7.55 3.02
CA LEU A 51 2.46 -8.03 1.75
C LEU A 51 3.90 -7.53 1.47
N ASP A 52 4.24 -6.30 1.83
CA ASP A 52 5.65 -5.83 1.87
C ASP A 52 6.49 -6.67 2.84
N PHE A 53 5.98 -6.95 4.05
CA PHE A 53 6.68 -7.78 5.03
C PHE A 53 6.92 -9.22 4.53
N GLN A 54 5.96 -9.82 3.81
CA GLN A 54 6.16 -11.11 3.15
C GLN A 54 7.19 -11.02 2.00
N HIS A 55 7.15 -9.98 1.17
CA HIS A 55 8.19 -9.79 0.14
C HIS A 55 9.59 -9.63 0.73
N ARG A 56 9.75 -8.91 1.85
CA ARG A 56 11.03 -8.81 2.57
C ARG A 56 11.53 -10.15 3.12
N LYS A 57 10.64 -11.13 3.36
CA LYS A 57 11.01 -12.51 3.73
C LYS A 57 11.36 -13.39 2.53
N LEU A 58 10.88 -13.07 1.33
CA LEU A 58 11.17 -13.81 0.09
C LEU A 58 12.42 -13.31 -0.65
N CYS A 59 12.94 -12.14 -0.28
CA CYS A 59 14.25 -11.65 -0.71
C CYS A 59 15.36 -12.13 0.25
N ALA A 60 15.67 -13.43 0.22
CA ALA A 60 16.75 -14.07 0.97
C ALA A 60 17.51 -15.07 0.08
#